data_AF-A0A2V7T786-F1
#
_entry.id   AF-A0A2V7T786-F1
#
_cell.length_a   1.000
_cell.length_b   1.000
_cell.length_c   1.000
_cell.angle_alpha   90.00
_cell.angle_beta   90.00
_cell.angle_gamma   90.00
#
_symmetry.space_group_name_H-M   'P 1'
#
loop_
_entity.id
_entity.type
_entity.pdbx_description
1 polymer ?
#
loop_
_entity_poly.entity_id
_entity_poly.type
_entity_poly.pdbx_seq_one_letter_code
_entity_poly.pdbx_strand_id
1 'polypeptide(L)' 'MGERNIVAARDVLRRIGIPVMREAVGGGSGRSVRFYVGDGRVEVRSVGADVTVL' A
#
# COMPACT_ATOMS: atom_id res chain seq x y z
N MET A 1 -8.93 -11.41 -6.17
CA MET A 1 -7.50 -11.55 -6.53
C MET A 1 -6.57 -10.82 -5.55
N GLY A 2 -6.80 -9.54 -5.25
CA GLY A 2 -5.90 -8.76 -4.39
C GLY A 2 -5.68 -9.31 -2.97
N GLU A 3 -6.66 -9.96 -2.36
CA GLU A 3 -6.57 -10.47 -0.99
C GLU A 3 -5.45 -11.49 -0.77
N ARG A 4 -5.22 -12.38 -1.75
CA ARG A 4 -4.09 -13.32 -1.69
C ARG A 4 -2.74 -12.60 -1.77
N ASN A 5 -2.65 -11.53 -2.54
CA ASN A 5 -1.42 -10.73 -2.63
C ASN A 5 -1.14 -10.01 -1.32
N ILE A 6 -2.18 -9.51 -0.63
CA ILE A 6 -2.05 -8.87 0.68
C ILE A 6 -1.47 -9.87 1.70
N VAL A 7 -2.03 -11.08 1.76
CA VAL A 7 -1.53 -12.13 2.67
C VAL A 7 -0.08 -12.49 2.34
N ALA A 8 0.23 -12.77 1.07
CA ALA A 8 1.58 -13.14 0.66
C ALA A 8 2.62 -12.05 0.94
N ALA A 9 2.29 -10.78 0.69
CA ALA A 9 3.18 -9.65 0.97
C ALA A 9 3.46 -9.51 2.48
N ARG A 10 2.42 -9.58 3.32
CA ARG A 10 2.57 -9.53 4.78
C ARG A 10 3.44 -10.67 5.31
N ASP A 11 3.26 -11.89 4.77
CA ASP A 11 4.06 -13.04 5.19
C ASP A 11 5.53 -12.93 4.79
N VAL A 12 5.83 -12.38 3.61
CA VAL A 12 7.21 -12.09 3.20
C VAL A 12 7.84 -11.02 4.10
N LEU A 13 7.17 -9.88 4.27
CA LEU A 13 7.67 -8.77 5.09
C LEU A 13 7.94 -9.21 6.54
N ARG A 14 7.02 -9.98 7.12
CA ARG A 14 7.18 -10.55 8.47
C ARG A 14 8.40 -11.48 8.55
N ARG A 15 8.60 -12.37 7.56
CA ARG A 15 9.72 -13.32 7.54
C ARG A 15 11.08 -12.64 7.48
N ILE A 16 11.18 -11.50 6.79
CA ILE A 16 12.43 -10.74 6.66
C ILE A 16 12.59 -9.64 7.72
N GLY A 17 11.66 -9.56 8.69
CA GLY A 17 11.74 -8.61 9.79
C GLY A 17 11.45 -7.16 9.42
N ILE A 18 10.76 -6.89 8.30
CA ILE A 18 10.33 -5.54 7.92
C ILE A 18 8.94 -5.26 8.52
N PRO A 19 8.80 -4.28 9.43
CA PRO A 19 7.50 -3.92 9.98
C PRO A 19 6.65 -3.17 8.96
N VAL A 20 5.35 -3.42 9.00
CA VAL A 20 4.36 -2.69 8.20
C VAL A 20 3.87 -1.48 9.01
N MET A 21 4.29 -0.28 8.63
CA MET A 21 3.93 0.95 9.35
C MET A 21 2.52 1.45 9.03
N ARG A 22 2.11 1.37 7.75
CA ARG A 22 0.81 1.80 7.22
C ARG A 22 0.41 0.93 6.03
N GLU A 23 -0.90 0.79 5.82
CA GLU A 23 -1.45 0.03 4.69
C GLU A 23 -2.67 0.75 4.08
N ALA A 24 -2.77 0.74 2.75
CA ALA A 24 -3.96 1.16 2.01
C ALA A 24 -4.34 0.06 1.00
N VAL A 25 -5.08 -0.93 1.49
CA VAL A 25 -5.45 -2.15 0.74
C VAL A 25 -6.97 -2.30 0.64
N GLY A 26 -7.45 -3.25 -0.16
CA GLY A 26 -8.90 -3.45 -0.40
C GLY A 26 -9.45 -2.53 -1.50
N GLY A 27 -10.76 -2.25 -1.50
CA GLY A 27 -11.43 -1.39 -2.48
C GLY A 27 -11.68 -2.04 -3.85
N GLY A 28 -12.55 -1.41 -4.66
CA GLY A 28 -12.97 -1.93 -5.98
C GLY A 28 -12.40 -1.17 -7.19
N SER A 29 -11.77 -0.01 -6.97
CA SER A 29 -11.23 0.83 -8.04
C SER A 29 -9.70 0.73 -8.15
N GLY A 30 -9.21 0.91 -9.39
CA GLY A 30 -7.78 1.06 -9.65
C GLY A 30 -7.21 2.30 -8.96
N ARG A 31 -5.92 2.23 -8.62
CA ARG A 31 -5.22 3.32 -7.94
C ARG A 31 -3.77 3.44 -8.40
N SER A 32 -3.24 4.66 -8.37
CA SER A 32 -1.82 4.95 -8.55
C SER A 32 -1.18 5.21 -7.20
N VAL A 33 0.04 4.70 -7.00
CA VAL A 33 0.82 4.91 -5.78
C VAL A 33 2.10 5.66 -6.13
N ARG A 34 2.45 6.68 -5.35
CA ARG A 34 3.73 7.39 -5.44
C ARG A 34 4.42 7.32 -4.08
N PHE A 35 5.64 6.79 -4.08
CA PHE A 35 6.47 6.68 -2.88
C PHE A 35 7.64 7.64 -2.96
N TYR A 36 7.75 8.52 -1.97
CA TYR A 36 8.81 9.50 -1.84
C TYR A 36 9.89 8.92 -0.92
N VAL A 37 11.01 8.46 -1.51
CA VAL A 37 12.08 7.79 -0.77
C VAL A 37 12.81 8.74 0.20
N GLY A 38 12.78 10.05 -0.06
CA GLY A 38 13.48 11.04 0.75
C GLY A 38 12.90 11.24 2.15
N ASP A 39 11.58 11.10 2.30
CA ASP A 39 10.85 11.34 3.56
C ASP A 39 9.92 10.19 3.97
N GLY A 40 9.81 9.14 3.14
CA GLY A 40 8.98 7.97 3.40
C GLY A 40 7.49 8.19 3.11
N ARG A 41 7.08 9.34 2.57
CA ARG A 41 5.68 9.65 2.28
C ARG A 41 5.13 8.75 1.17
N VAL A 42 3.89 8.30 1.32
CA VAL A 42 3.18 7.57 0.26
C VAL A 42 1.90 8.30 -0.11
N GLU A 43 1.72 8.57 -1.40
CA GLU A 43 0.48 9.10 -1.96
C GLU A 43 -0.27 8.01 -2.71
N VAL A 44 -1.55 7.83 -2.39
CA VAL A 44 -2.45 6.87 -3.05
C VAL A 44 -3.60 7.64 -3.68
N ARG A 45 -3.72 7.55 -5.01
CA ARG A 45 -4.81 8.18 -5.77
C ARG A 45 -5.70 7.11 -6.38
N SER A 46 -6.93 7.00 -5.88
CA SER A 46 -7.93 6.09 -6.44
C SER A 46 -8.75 6.78 -7.54
N VAL A 47 -9.25 6.03 -8.51
CA VAL A 47 -10.13 6.58 -9.55
C VAL A 47 -11.38 7.19 -8.90
N GLY A 48 -11.66 8.46 -9.21
CA GLY A 48 -12.83 9.18 -8.70
C GLY A 48 -12.76 9.61 -7.23
N ALA A 49 -11.58 9.56 -6.60
CA ALA A 49 -11.39 9.97 -5.21
C ALA A 49 -10.16 10.87 -5.04
N ASP A 50 -10.13 11.61 -3.94
CA ASP A 50 -8.99 12.44 -3.56
C ASP A 50 -7.75 11.61 -3.18
N VAL A 51 -6.61 12.28 -3.19
CA VAL A 51 -5.32 11.66 -2.81
C VAL A 51 -5.29 11.42 -1.31
N THR A 52 -5.00 10.18 -0.91
CA THR A 52 -4.67 9.82 0.47
C THR A 52 -3.17 9.86 0.68
N VAL A 53 -2.70 10.56 1.72
CA VAL A 53 -1.29 10.62 2.11
C VAL A 53 -1.08 9.76 3.35
N LEU A 54 -0.20 8.77 3.24
CA LEU A 54 0.25 7.92 4.35
C LEU A 54 1.60 8.41 4.87
#